data_AF-A0AAJ6MLY6-F1
#
_entry.id   AF-A0AAJ6MLY6-F1
#
_cell.length_a   1.000
_cell.length_b   1.000
_cell.length_c   1.000
_cell.angle_alpha   90.00
_cell.angle_beta   90.00
_cell.angle_gamma   90.00
#
_symmetry.space_group_name_H-M   'P 1'
#
loop_
_entity.id
_entity.type
_entity.pdbx_description
1 polymer ?
#
loop_
_entity_poly.entity_id
_entity_poly.type
_entity_poly.pdbx_seq_one_letter_code
_entity_poly.pdbx_strand_id
1 'polypeptide(L)'
;MLDEIDDEFRHGGLDQAVASGHTPPIFDWLLTAFSFQGISDQVARNYMEKHGTASWSKMEASLRNSPSCPKLQTFRDYGGCRYDKGSFTCAEPDHIDACPVPRPHLRNGRLNQTAYSLFLFVRDIAGGDLIGWIDSQLEATTGLSDADLEAARQEALIGPLREVFGVADKVLTNALSWLMIGARNHRPVWFETGKAMLVIDTLVHNFLHRTGILEKCGIPHRYGPACYAEGGCAEIIRRVAERIDARSFNPSFPEFFPRFVQHAIWRYCAADGLDLCNGNRIDDREACQISYCYLFRICGRKPLKSM
;
A
#
# COMPACT_ATOMS: atom_id res chain seq x y z
N MET A 1 -5.69 -5.95 14.03
CA MET A 1 -5.37 -4.83 13.12
C MET A 1 -4.61 -3.72 13.86
N LEU A 2 -5.19 -2.94 14.79
CA LEU A 2 -4.39 -1.91 15.48
C LEU A 2 -3.19 -2.51 16.22
N ASP A 3 -3.37 -3.64 16.91
CA ASP A 3 -2.24 -4.31 17.58
C ASP A 3 -1.15 -4.75 16.59
N GLU A 4 -1.54 -5.23 15.40
CA GLU A 4 -0.60 -5.61 14.33
C GLU A 4 0.17 -4.38 13.81
N ILE A 5 -0.53 -3.25 13.64
CA ILE A 5 0.07 -1.97 13.24
C ILE A 5 1.02 -1.46 14.33
N ASP A 6 0.63 -1.55 15.59
CA ASP A 6 1.43 -1.09 16.72
C ASP A 6 2.70 -1.93 16.90
N ASP A 7 2.61 -3.24 16.70
CA ASP A 7 3.76 -4.14 16.69
C ASP A 7 4.74 -3.75 15.59
N GLU A 8 4.24 -3.51 14.37
CA GLU A 8 5.07 -3.08 13.24
C GLU A 8 5.70 -1.70 13.48
N PHE A 9 4.93 -0.74 14.00
CA PHE A 9 5.39 0.61 14.32
C PHE A 9 6.50 0.61 15.38
N ARG A 10 6.33 -0.20 16.43
CA ARG A 10 7.35 -0.34 17.48
C ARG A 10 8.61 -0.99 16.93
N HIS A 11 8.47 -2.05 16.13
CA HIS A 11 9.63 -2.73 15.56
C HIS A 11 10.41 -1.86 14.57
N GLY A 12 9.71 -1.04 13.77
CA GLY A 12 10.30 -0.12 12.82
C GLY A 12 10.76 1.23 13.40
N GLY A 13 10.50 1.50 14.69
CA GLY A 13 10.76 2.81 15.30
C GLY A 13 9.94 3.96 14.69
N LEU A 14 8.80 3.64 14.07
CA LEU A 14 7.99 4.60 13.30
C LEU A 14 7.25 5.58 14.20
N ASP A 15 6.85 5.15 15.40
CA ASP A 15 6.14 6.00 16.36
C ASP A 15 6.98 7.24 16.73
N GLN A 16 8.23 7.02 17.15
CA GLN A 16 9.17 8.10 17.43
C GLN A 16 9.48 8.94 16.19
N ALA A 17 9.63 8.28 15.03
CA ALA A 17 9.94 8.98 13.79
C ALA A 17 8.81 9.94 13.38
N VAL A 18 7.55 9.52 13.47
CA VAL A 18 6.38 10.38 13.23
C VAL A 18 6.34 11.52 14.25
N ALA A 19 6.52 11.21 15.54
CA ALA A 19 6.47 12.20 16.61
C ALA A 19 7.52 13.31 16.45
N SER A 20 8.72 12.96 15.98
CA SER A 20 9.83 13.91 15.84
C SER A 20 9.99 14.48 14.42
N GLY A 21 9.11 14.16 13.46
CA GLY A 21 9.27 14.58 12.07
C GLY A 21 10.51 13.97 11.38
N HIS A 22 10.98 12.82 11.84
CA HIS A 22 12.17 12.17 11.29
C HIS A 22 11.81 11.31 10.07
N THR A 23 12.08 11.85 8.88
CA THR A 23 11.75 11.24 7.58
C THR A 23 12.46 9.90 7.26
N PRO A 24 13.76 9.71 7.54
CA PRO A 24 14.51 8.51 7.11
C PRO A 24 13.89 7.15 7.51
N PRO A 25 13.42 6.92 8.75
CA PRO A 25 12.78 5.65 9.11
C PRO A 25 11.47 5.41 8.34
N ILE A 26 10.68 6.46 8.08
CA ILE A 26 9.43 6.36 7.30
C ILE A 26 9.75 6.01 5.85
N PHE A 27 10.78 6.64 5.27
CA PHE A 27 11.26 6.34 3.93
C PHE A 27 11.71 4.87 3.79
N ASP A 28 12.55 4.40 4.70
CA ASP A 28 13.06 3.01 4.68
C ASP A 28 11.93 1.98 4.81
N TRP A 29 10.95 2.29 5.66
CA TRP A 29 9.75 1.48 5.82
C TRP A 29 8.89 1.46 4.54
N LEU A 30 8.65 2.61 3.91
CA LEU A 30 7.91 2.69 2.64
C LEU A 30 8.60 1.90 1.53
N LEU A 31 9.92 1.99 1.41
CA LEU A 31 10.67 1.19 0.43
C LEU A 31 10.55 -0.31 0.68
N THR A 32 10.54 -0.72 1.95
CA THR A 32 10.30 -2.11 2.33
C THR A 32 8.89 -2.54 1.91
N ALA A 33 7.87 -1.71 2.21
CA ALA A 33 6.49 -1.97 1.79
C ALA A 33 6.36 -2.10 0.26
N PHE A 34 7.01 -1.21 -0.51
CA PHE A 34 6.99 -1.26 -1.97
C PHE A 34 7.71 -2.48 -2.53
N SER A 35 8.62 -3.07 -1.76
CA SER A 35 9.31 -4.29 -2.13
C SER A 35 8.39 -5.52 -2.10
N PHE A 36 7.21 -5.50 -1.48
CA PHE A 36 6.30 -6.66 -1.54
C PHE A 36 5.56 -6.81 -2.89
N GLN A 37 5.59 -5.79 -3.75
CA GLN A 37 4.79 -5.80 -4.98
C GLN A 37 5.19 -6.90 -5.98
N GLY A 38 4.19 -7.60 -6.51
CA GLY A 38 4.34 -8.52 -7.63
C GLY A 38 4.96 -9.88 -7.30
N ILE A 39 5.19 -10.20 -6.02
CA ILE A 39 5.65 -11.50 -5.53
C ILE A 39 4.97 -11.81 -4.19
N SER A 40 5.12 -13.03 -3.67
CA SER A 40 4.68 -13.35 -2.31
C SER A 40 5.57 -12.68 -1.26
N ASP A 41 4.98 -12.27 -0.14
CA ASP A 41 5.68 -11.63 0.97
C ASP A 41 6.85 -12.44 1.50
N GLN A 42 6.70 -13.77 1.62
CA GLN A 42 7.78 -14.64 2.07
C GLN A 42 9.03 -14.56 1.18
N VAL A 43 8.84 -14.57 -0.15
CA VAL A 43 9.94 -14.46 -1.11
C VAL A 43 10.62 -13.10 -1.01
N ALA A 44 9.85 -12.03 -0.81
CA ALA A 44 10.40 -10.69 -0.61
C ALA A 44 11.23 -10.61 0.68
N ARG A 45 10.71 -11.12 1.80
CA ARG A 45 11.40 -11.15 3.11
C ARG A 45 12.70 -11.93 3.03
N ASN A 46 12.67 -13.17 2.52
CA ASN A 46 13.85 -14.01 2.35
C ASN A 46 14.94 -13.31 1.49
N TYR A 47 14.53 -12.57 0.47
CA TYR A 47 15.47 -11.82 -0.36
C TYR A 47 16.13 -10.68 0.42
N MET A 48 15.35 -9.89 1.16
CA MET A 48 15.86 -8.77 1.97
C MET A 48 16.74 -9.25 3.13
N GLU A 49 16.39 -10.36 3.79
CA GLU A 49 17.22 -10.97 4.82
C GLU A 49 18.60 -11.38 4.28
N LYS A 50 18.64 -11.91 3.05
CA LYS A 50 19.87 -12.39 2.42
C LYS A 50 20.73 -11.27 1.82
N HIS A 51 20.11 -10.24 1.26
CA HIS A 51 20.80 -9.22 0.45
C HIS A 51 20.78 -7.80 1.06
N GLY A 52 20.05 -7.63 2.16
CA GLY A 52 19.81 -6.33 2.79
C GLY A 52 18.72 -5.53 2.08
N THR A 53 18.47 -4.33 2.62
CA THR A 53 17.54 -3.35 2.08
C THR A 53 18.27 -2.09 1.59
N ALA A 54 17.60 -1.35 0.72
CA ALA A 54 17.98 0.02 0.42
C ALA A 54 17.58 0.93 1.59
N SER A 55 18.39 1.96 1.87
CA SER A 55 18.14 2.90 2.95
C SER A 55 18.41 4.34 2.54
N TRP A 56 17.71 5.27 3.19
CA TRP A 56 17.89 6.72 3.07
C TRP A 56 19.36 7.09 3.18
N SER A 57 20.01 6.66 4.26
CA SER A 57 21.40 7.01 4.58
C SER A 57 22.37 6.64 3.46
N LYS A 58 22.20 5.46 2.83
CA LYS A 58 23.05 5.00 1.73
C LYS A 58 22.80 5.80 0.45
N MET A 59 21.53 6.14 0.15
CA MET A 59 21.19 6.93 -1.03
C MET A 59 21.66 8.37 -0.89
N GLU A 60 21.43 8.97 0.27
CA GLU A 60 21.87 10.32 0.58
C GLU A 60 23.40 10.42 0.50
N ALA A 61 24.13 9.46 1.08
CA ALA A 61 25.59 9.40 0.94
C ALA A 61 26.02 9.26 -0.53
N SER A 62 25.31 8.44 -1.31
CA SER A 62 25.64 8.23 -2.73
C SER A 62 25.40 9.47 -3.58
N LEU A 63 24.34 10.23 -3.32
CA LEU A 63 24.04 11.47 -4.05
C LEU A 63 24.88 12.66 -3.59
N ARG A 64 25.34 12.67 -2.33
CA ARG A 64 26.33 13.65 -1.82
C ARG A 64 27.67 13.58 -2.54
N ASN A 65 28.00 12.44 -3.15
CA ASN A 65 29.20 12.30 -3.99
C ASN A 65 29.04 12.91 -5.39
N SER A 66 27.97 13.67 -5.64
CA SER A 66 27.71 14.41 -6.88
C SER A 66 27.88 13.55 -8.14
N PRO A 67 27.03 12.51 -8.32
CA PRO A 67 27.12 11.66 -9.50
C PRO A 67 26.96 12.49 -10.78
N SER A 68 27.75 12.17 -11.80
CA SER A 68 27.77 12.91 -13.06
C SER A 68 26.52 12.71 -13.92
N CYS A 69 25.70 11.70 -13.62
CA CYS A 69 24.49 11.38 -14.38
C CYS A 69 23.45 12.52 -14.28
N PRO A 70 23.04 13.15 -15.39
CA PRO A 70 22.09 14.27 -15.36
C PRO A 70 20.70 13.85 -14.83
N LYS A 71 20.33 12.58 -14.98
CA LYS A 71 19.08 12.01 -14.46
C LYS A 71 18.95 12.08 -12.94
N LEU A 72 20.04 12.25 -12.19
CA LEU A 72 20.01 12.27 -10.72
C LEU A 72 19.97 13.69 -10.13
N GLN A 73 19.89 14.72 -10.98
CA GLN A 73 19.88 16.11 -10.56
C GLN A 73 18.57 16.49 -9.86
N THR A 74 17.42 16.13 -10.44
CA THR A 74 16.10 16.35 -9.85
C THR A 74 15.18 15.15 -10.04
N PHE A 75 14.10 15.09 -9.26
CA PHE A 75 13.01 14.12 -9.42
C PHE A 75 12.44 14.14 -10.84
N ARG A 76 12.30 15.33 -11.43
CA ARG A 76 11.83 15.49 -12.81
C ARG A 76 12.83 14.93 -13.81
N ASP A 77 14.12 15.23 -13.65
CA ASP A 77 15.16 14.74 -14.56
C ASP A 77 15.28 13.22 -14.50
N TYR A 78 14.99 12.61 -13.35
CA TYR A 78 15.00 11.15 -13.17
C TYR A 78 14.01 10.42 -14.08
N GLY A 79 12.99 11.12 -14.56
CA GLY A 79 12.04 10.63 -15.55
C GLY A 79 12.75 9.92 -16.70
N GLY A 80 12.37 8.65 -16.92
CA GLY A 80 12.93 7.84 -17.98
C GLY A 80 14.37 7.37 -17.75
N CYS A 81 14.82 7.18 -16.50
CA CYS A 81 16.11 6.57 -16.17
C CYS A 81 16.36 5.25 -16.94
N ARG A 82 15.33 4.39 -17.04
CA ARG A 82 15.33 3.13 -17.82
C ARG A 82 16.46 2.16 -17.44
N TYR A 83 16.92 2.19 -16.19
CA TYR A 83 17.91 1.23 -15.72
C TYR A 83 17.37 -0.20 -15.79
N ASP A 84 18.00 -1.02 -16.62
CA ASP A 84 17.79 -2.46 -16.69
C ASP A 84 18.95 -3.19 -16.02
N LYS A 85 18.61 -4.03 -15.04
CA LYS A 85 19.60 -4.78 -14.24
C LYS A 85 20.18 -5.97 -15.00
N GLY A 86 19.43 -6.56 -15.93
CA GLY A 86 19.84 -7.75 -16.67
C GLY A 86 20.86 -7.44 -17.76
N SER A 87 20.59 -6.39 -18.55
CA SER A 87 21.51 -5.91 -19.58
C SER A 87 22.55 -4.90 -19.07
N PHE A 88 22.38 -4.40 -17.83
CA PHE A 88 23.22 -3.33 -17.27
C PHE A 88 23.27 -2.11 -18.21
N THR A 89 22.09 -1.61 -18.59
CA THR A 89 21.93 -0.46 -19.49
C THR A 89 20.95 0.57 -18.90
N CYS A 90 21.02 1.82 -19.34
CA CYS A 90 20.06 2.86 -18.96
C CYS A 90 19.97 3.93 -20.06
N ALA A 91 19.21 5.00 -19.82
CA ALA A 91 19.09 6.13 -20.74
C ALA A 91 20.37 7.01 -20.83
N GLU A 92 21.29 6.87 -19.88
CA GLU A 92 22.54 7.64 -19.80
C GLU A 92 23.75 6.69 -19.65
N PRO A 93 24.06 5.88 -20.69
CA PRO A 93 25.01 4.78 -20.59
C PRO A 93 26.43 5.24 -20.20
N ASP A 94 26.87 6.41 -20.64
CA ASP A 94 28.20 6.94 -20.35
C ASP A 94 28.46 7.20 -18.85
N HIS A 95 27.39 7.24 -18.04
CA HIS A 95 27.46 7.48 -16.61
C HIS A 95 27.26 6.21 -15.75
N ILE A 96 26.91 5.07 -16.36
CA ILE A 96 26.41 3.91 -15.63
C ILE A 96 27.43 3.31 -14.66
N ASP A 97 28.71 3.33 -15.02
CA ASP A 97 29.79 2.73 -14.24
C ASP A 97 30.01 3.43 -12.89
N ALA A 98 29.70 4.73 -12.79
CA ALA A 98 29.74 5.50 -11.55
C ALA A 98 28.34 5.74 -10.96
N CYS A 99 27.28 5.31 -11.65
CA CYS A 99 25.92 5.57 -11.23
C CYS A 99 25.59 4.88 -9.90
N PRO A 100 24.87 5.55 -8.98
CA PRO A 100 24.47 4.96 -7.72
C PRO A 100 23.17 4.13 -7.82
N VAL A 101 22.38 4.26 -8.90
CA VAL A 101 21.13 3.49 -9.12
C VAL A 101 21.36 1.97 -9.15
N PRO A 102 22.39 1.42 -9.82
CA PRO A 102 22.64 -0.02 -9.84
C PRO A 102 23.11 -0.62 -8.50
N ARG A 103 23.52 0.20 -7.52
CA ARG A 103 24.28 -0.25 -6.35
C ARG A 103 23.45 -1.00 -5.30
N PRO A 104 22.20 -0.59 -4.98
CA PRO A 104 21.38 -1.39 -4.08
C PRO A 104 21.17 -2.79 -4.63
N HIS A 105 21.44 -3.82 -3.83
CA HIS A 105 21.19 -5.22 -4.18
C HIS A 105 19.71 -5.58 -4.00
N LEU A 106 18.81 -4.84 -4.66
CA LEU A 106 17.38 -5.13 -4.68
C LEU A 106 17.08 -6.20 -5.75
N ARG A 107 15.94 -6.90 -5.63
CA ARG A 107 15.65 -8.08 -6.46
C ARG A 107 15.70 -7.82 -7.96
N ASN A 108 15.37 -6.62 -8.42
CA ASN A 108 15.34 -6.27 -9.83
C ASN A 108 15.62 -4.78 -10.04
N GLY A 109 15.97 -4.40 -11.26
CA GLY A 109 16.29 -3.00 -11.62
C GLY A 109 15.12 -2.04 -11.47
N ARG A 110 13.88 -2.56 -11.53
CA ARG A 110 12.67 -1.75 -11.27
C ARG A 110 12.65 -1.25 -9.84
N LEU A 111 12.95 -2.09 -8.84
CA LEU A 111 13.04 -1.64 -7.45
C LEU A 111 14.21 -0.68 -7.22
N ASN A 112 15.35 -0.87 -7.88
CA ASN A 112 16.44 0.11 -7.86
C ASN A 112 15.94 1.49 -8.32
N GLN A 113 15.16 1.51 -9.41
CA GLN A 113 14.58 2.76 -9.91
C GLN A 113 13.52 3.33 -8.97
N THR A 114 12.63 2.50 -8.43
CA THR A 114 11.63 2.93 -7.43
C THR A 114 12.29 3.58 -6.23
N ALA A 115 13.40 3.01 -5.77
CA ALA A 115 14.08 3.48 -4.57
C ALA A 115 14.71 4.88 -4.76
N TYR A 116 15.40 5.12 -5.88
CA TYR A 116 15.90 6.46 -6.20
C TYR A 116 14.79 7.44 -6.58
N SER A 117 13.74 6.98 -7.25
CA SER A 117 12.59 7.84 -7.57
C SER A 117 11.91 8.34 -6.29
N LEU A 118 11.67 7.48 -5.31
CA LEU A 118 11.11 7.90 -4.02
C LEU A 118 12.08 8.83 -3.28
N PHE A 119 13.40 8.55 -3.31
CA PHE A 119 14.38 9.39 -2.63
C PHE A 119 14.35 10.82 -3.20
N LEU A 120 14.37 10.93 -4.52
CA LEU A 120 14.34 12.22 -5.21
C LEU A 120 13.00 12.93 -5.02
N PHE A 121 11.88 12.19 -4.97
CA PHE A 121 10.58 12.76 -4.60
C PHE A 121 10.63 13.40 -3.22
N VAL A 122 11.13 12.67 -2.21
CA VAL A 122 11.21 13.21 -0.86
C VAL A 122 12.16 14.41 -0.79
N ARG A 123 13.32 14.33 -1.45
CA ARG A 123 14.30 15.42 -1.48
C ARG A 123 13.74 16.69 -2.15
N ASP A 124 13.09 16.55 -3.31
CA ASP A 124 12.78 17.68 -4.18
C ASP A 124 11.33 18.16 -4.05
N ILE A 125 10.38 17.25 -3.86
CA ILE A 125 8.94 17.56 -3.77
C ILE A 125 8.54 17.76 -2.32
N ALA A 126 9.01 16.90 -1.41
CA ALA A 126 8.75 17.04 0.03
C ALA A 126 9.81 17.91 0.75
N GLY A 127 10.79 18.46 0.03
CA GLY A 127 11.82 19.32 0.62
C GLY A 127 12.70 18.65 1.67
N GLY A 128 12.83 17.32 1.63
CA GLY A 128 13.52 16.51 2.63
C GLY A 128 12.68 16.18 3.88
N ASP A 129 11.45 16.69 3.97
CA ASP A 129 10.54 16.47 5.09
C ASP A 129 9.24 15.80 4.61
N LEU A 130 9.26 14.47 4.53
CA LEU A 130 8.10 13.69 4.12
C LEU A 130 6.93 13.83 5.10
N ILE A 131 7.20 13.93 6.41
CA ILE A 131 6.15 14.00 7.42
C ILE A 131 5.45 15.36 7.36
N GLY A 132 6.21 16.46 7.35
CA GLY A 132 5.65 17.80 7.19
C GLY A 132 4.97 18.00 5.84
N TRP A 133 5.44 17.34 4.78
CA TRP A 133 4.75 17.32 3.49
C TRP A 133 3.38 16.61 3.59
N ILE A 134 3.29 15.44 4.24
CA ILE A 134 2.00 14.75 4.44
C ILE A 134 1.05 15.63 5.27
N ASP A 135 1.53 16.22 6.37
CA ASP A 135 0.74 17.16 7.20
C ASP A 135 0.15 18.28 6.31
N SER A 136 1.01 18.92 5.52
CA SER A 136 0.61 20.02 4.64
C SER A 136 -0.44 19.61 3.60
N GLN A 137 -0.31 18.43 2.98
CA GLN A 137 -1.30 17.93 2.01
C GLN A 137 -2.67 17.71 2.67
N LEU A 138 -2.68 17.08 3.84
CA LEU A 138 -3.92 16.73 4.53
C LEU A 138 -4.64 17.94 5.13
N GLU A 139 -3.88 18.93 5.63
CA GLU A 139 -4.40 20.16 6.22
C GLU A 139 -4.91 21.16 5.18
N ALA A 140 -4.27 21.23 4.01
CA ALA A 140 -4.70 22.13 2.93
C ALA A 140 -5.99 21.67 2.23
N THR A 141 -6.39 20.42 2.44
CA THR A 141 -7.55 19.83 1.77
C THR A 141 -8.87 20.26 2.43
N THR A 142 -9.85 20.63 1.59
CA THR A 142 -11.22 20.94 2.01
C THR A 142 -12.23 20.08 1.25
N GLY A 143 -13.44 19.91 1.79
CA GLY A 143 -14.51 19.14 1.18
C GLY A 143 -15.89 19.68 1.56
N LEU A 144 -16.90 19.47 0.71
CA LEU A 144 -18.29 19.90 0.95
C LEU A 144 -19.06 18.95 1.87
N SER A 145 -18.57 17.72 2.00
CA SER A 145 -19.03 16.68 2.91
C SER A 145 -17.83 15.91 3.48
N ASP A 146 -18.05 15.08 4.50
CA ASP A 146 -16.99 14.23 5.06
C ASP A 146 -16.43 13.26 4.02
N ALA A 147 -17.30 12.69 3.17
CA ALA A 147 -16.89 11.80 2.09
C ALA A 147 -16.04 12.52 1.03
N ASP A 148 -16.41 13.76 0.68
CA ASP A 148 -15.62 14.58 -0.26
C ASP A 148 -14.26 14.94 0.33
N LEU A 149 -14.21 15.29 1.62
CA LEU A 149 -12.98 15.62 2.33
C LEU A 149 -12.06 14.39 2.41
N GLU A 150 -12.60 13.22 2.73
CA GLU A 150 -11.84 11.95 2.73
C GLU A 150 -11.25 11.66 1.35
N ALA A 151 -12.05 11.75 0.29
CA ALA A 151 -11.60 11.49 -1.08
C ALA A 151 -10.51 12.47 -1.51
N ALA A 152 -10.69 13.76 -1.21
CA ALA A 152 -9.73 14.79 -1.52
C ALA A 152 -8.40 14.59 -0.77
N ARG A 153 -8.44 14.21 0.51
CA ARG A 153 -7.23 13.93 1.32
C ARG A 153 -6.46 12.74 0.78
N GLN A 154 -7.17 11.70 0.34
CA GLN A 154 -6.54 10.53 -0.27
C GLN A 154 -5.84 10.90 -1.58
N GLU A 155 -6.49 11.67 -2.46
CA GLU A 155 -5.88 12.07 -3.73
C GLU A 155 -4.75 13.10 -3.55
N ALA A 156 -4.82 13.99 -2.56
CA ALA A 156 -3.73 14.92 -2.23
C ALA A 156 -2.40 14.19 -1.91
N LEU A 157 -2.49 12.95 -1.44
CA LEU A 157 -1.32 12.12 -1.16
C LEU A 157 -0.99 11.16 -2.30
N ILE A 158 -1.99 10.41 -2.79
CA ILE A 158 -1.77 9.41 -3.84
C ILE A 158 -1.39 10.08 -5.16
N GLY A 159 -2.01 11.21 -5.49
CA GLY A 159 -1.80 11.95 -6.73
C GLY A 159 -0.33 12.24 -7.01
N PRO A 160 0.37 12.98 -6.12
CA PRO A 160 1.79 13.25 -6.27
C PRO A 160 2.66 11.99 -6.20
N LEU A 161 2.35 11.05 -5.28
CA LEU A 161 3.14 9.82 -5.12
C LEU A 161 3.00 8.85 -6.30
N ARG A 162 1.96 8.97 -7.12
CA ARG A 162 1.76 8.20 -8.36
C ARG A 162 2.87 8.46 -9.37
N GLU A 163 3.55 9.60 -9.28
CA GLU A 163 4.72 9.92 -10.13
C GLU A 163 5.98 9.16 -9.72
N VAL A 164 6.02 8.60 -8.50
CA VAL A 164 7.15 7.76 -8.06
C VAL A 164 7.20 6.50 -8.91
N PHE A 165 8.36 6.29 -9.54
CA PHE A 165 8.53 5.25 -10.53
C PHE A 165 8.19 3.88 -9.96
N GLY A 166 7.24 3.23 -10.61
CA GLY A 166 7.01 1.81 -10.48
C GLY A 166 6.24 1.40 -9.23
N VAL A 167 5.59 2.31 -8.53
CA VAL A 167 4.65 2.00 -7.44
C VAL A 167 3.22 2.11 -7.96
N ALA A 168 2.40 1.08 -7.73
CA ALA A 168 0.99 1.11 -8.13
C ALA A 168 0.13 1.78 -7.04
N ASP A 169 -0.95 2.46 -7.41
CA ASP A 169 -1.89 3.11 -6.49
C ASP A 169 -2.30 2.20 -5.34
N LYS A 170 -2.67 0.94 -5.62
CA LYS A 170 -3.04 -0.02 -4.57
C LYS A 170 -1.94 -0.25 -3.52
N VAL A 171 -0.68 -0.22 -3.93
CA VAL A 171 0.49 -0.41 -3.05
C VAL A 171 0.70 0.85 -2.22
N LEU A 172 0.58 2.04 -2.85
CA LEU A 172 0.61 3.33 -2.16
C LEU A 172 -0.51 3.41 -1.12
N THR A 173 -1.76 3.18 -1.52
CA THR A 173 -2.93 3.23 -0.63
C THR A 173 -2.77 2.27 0.54
N ASN A 174 -2.26 1.05 0.30
CA ASN A 174 -2.03 0.09 1.37
C ASN A 174 -0.97 0.58 2.36
N ALA A 175 0.23 0.94 1.88
CA ALA A 175 1.31 1.39 2.75
C ALA A 175 0.93 2.68 3.51
N LEU A 176 0.34 3.65 2.84
CA LEU A 176 -0.09 4.90 3.45
C LEU A 176 -1.20 4.69 4.49
N SER A 177 -2.17 3.82 4.23
CA SER A 177 -3.21 3.48 5.23
C SER A 177 -2.60 2.93 6.51
N TRP A 178 -1.64 2.00 6.41
CA TRP A 178 -0.92 1.44 7.56
C TRP A 178 -0.13 2.52 8.31
N LEU A 179 0.65 3.34 7.59
CA LEU A 179 1.41 4.44 8.17
C LEU A 179 0.51 5.44 8.92
N MET A 180 -0.59 5.83 8.30
CA MET A 180 -1.52 6.80 8.87
C MET A 180 -2.24 6.29 10.11
N ILE A 181 -2.65 5.03 10.10
CA ILE A 181 -3.34 4.43 11.24
C ILE A 181 -2.38 4.23 12.41
N GLY A 182 -1.12 3.85 12.15
CA GLY A 182 -0.13 3.72 13.21
C GLY A 182 0.28 5.07 13.80
N ALA A 183 0.27 6.14 13.00
CA ALA A 183 0.55 7.51 13.44
C ALA A 183 -0.53 8.14 14.34
N ARG A 184 -1.64 7.44 14.63
CA ARG A 184 -2.84 7.99 15.27
C ARG A 184 -2.61 8.70 16.61
N ASN A 185 -1.60 8.30 17.38
CA ASN A 185 -1.31 8.91 18.69
C ASN A 185 -0.71 10.32 18.56
N HIS A 186 -0.06 10.61 17.43
CA HIS A 186 0.63 11.88 17.18
C HIS A 186 -0.09 12.73 16.14
N ARG A 187 -0.78 12.09 15.19
CA ARG A 187 -1.39 12.74 14.01
C ARG A 187 -2.84 12.28 13.81
N PRO A 188 -3.82 12.89 14.50
CA PRO A 188 -5.23 12.50 14.37
C PRO A 188 -5.79 12.64 12.94
N VAL A 189 -5.38 13.67 12.20
CA VAL A 189 -5.81 13.87 10.81
C VAL A 189 -5.34 12.74 9.89
N TRP A 190 -4.15 12.19 10.16
CA TRP A 190 -3.65 11.02 9.43
C TRP A 190 -4.55 9.82 9.71
N PHE A 191 -4.87 9.56 10.98
CA PHE A 191 -5.75 8.46 11.35
C PHE A 191 -7.11 8.53 10.66
N GLU A 192 -7.74 9.70 10.66
CA GLU A 192 -9.02 9.94 9.97
C GLU A 192 -8.94 9.63 8.46
N THR A 193 -7.82 9.96 7.83
CA THR A 193 -7.60 9.66 6.40
C THR A 193 -7.33 8.16 6.20
N GLY A 194 -6.39 7.60 6.96
CA GLY A 194 -5.91 6.23 6.81
C GLY A 194 -6.98 5.17 7.04
N LYS A 195 -7.92 5.42 7.98
CA LYS A 195 -9.02 4.48 8.27
C LYS A 195 -10.05 4.37 7.14
N ALA A 196 -10.07 5.34 6.21
CA ALA A 196 -10.96 5.38 5.04
C ALA A 196 -10.29 4.87 3.74
N MET A 197 -8.97 4.63 3.75
CA MET A 197 -8.18 4.18 2.60
C MET A 197 -8.36 2.68 2.32
N LEU A 198 -9.46 2.34 1.65
CA LEU A 198 -9.75 0.95 1.27
C LEU A 198 -8.85 0.43 0.15
N VAL A 199 -8.37 -0.81 0.30
CA VAL A 199 -7.63 -1.51 -0.75
C VAL A 199 -8.40 -2.77 -1.15
N ILE A 200 -8.88 -2.79 -2.38
CA ILE A 200 -9.53 -3.96 -2.99
C ILE A 200 -8.49 -4.68 -3.84
N ASP A 201 -7.97 -5.78 -3.31
CA ASP A 201 -7.18 -6.74 -4.06
C ASP A 201 -8.05 -7.87 -4.64
N THR A 202 -7.42 -8.81 -5.31
CA THR A 202 -8.12 -9.96 -5.89
C THR A 202 -8.78 -10.83 -4.83
N LEU A 203 -8.20 -10.97 -3.62
CA LEU A 203 -8.77 -11.78 -2.55
C LEU A 203 -10.07 -11.16 -2.02
N VAL A 204 -10.05 -9.87 -1.71
CA VAL A 204 -11.23 -9.13 -1.24
C VAL A 204 -12.33 -9.13 -2.30
N HIS A 205 -11.99 -8.86 -3.56
CA HIS A 205 -12.96 -8.92 -4.65
C HIS A 205 -13.55 -10.33 -4.83
N ASN A 206 -12.69 -11.36 -4.89
CA ASN A 206 -13.12 -12.74 -5.06
C ASN A 206 -14.02 -13.22 -3.92
N PHE A 207 -13.75 -12.77 -2.69
CA PHE A 207 -14.62 -13.03 -1.55
C PHE A 207 -16.04 -12.48 -1.78
N LEU A 208 -16.16 -11.20 -2.16
CA LEU A 208 -17.47 -10.56 -2.40
C LEU A 208 -18.23 -11.20 -3.57
N HIS A 209 -17.51 -11.59 -4.64
CA HIS A 209 -18.10 -12.31 -5.77
C HIS A 209 -18.56 -13.72 -5.37
N ARG A 210 -17.68 -14.55 -4.79
CA ARG A 210 -17.95 -15.96 -4.46
C ARG A 210 -19.05 -16.11 -3.43
N THR A 211 -19.10 -15.23 -2.44
CA THR A 211 -20.18 -15.23 -1.44
C THR A 211 -21.53 -14.79 -2.01
N GLY A 212 -21.54 -14.19 -3.21
CA GLY A 212 -22.73 -13.64 -3.86
C GLY A 212 -23.12 -12.26 -3.32
N ILE A 213 -22.30 -11.64 -2.46
CA ILE A 213 -22.55 -10.30 -1.92
C ILE A 213 -22.56 -9.27 -3.05
N LEU A 214 -21.60 -9.35 -3.97
CA LEU A 214 -21.48 -8.39 -5.07
C LEU A 214 -22.76 -8.34 -5.95
N GLU A 215 -23.33 -9.51 -6.23
CA GLU A 215 -24.57 -9.60 -7.01
C GLU A 215 -25.78 -9.08 -6.23
N LYS A 216 -25.88 -9.41 -4.94
CA LYS A 216 -27.00 -8.98 -4.08
C LYS A 216 -26.99 -7.48 -3.78
N CYS A 217 -25.81 -6.85 -3.74
CA CYS A 217 -25.64 -5.44 -3.39
C CYS A 217 -25.61 -4.48 -4.58
N GLY A 218 -25.58 -4.99 -5.81
CA GLY A 218 -25.71 -4.20 -7.04
C GLY A 218 -24.40 -3.98 -7.78
N ILE A 219 -24.48 -4.11 -9.11
CA ILE A 219 -23.41 -4.06 -10.13
C ILE A 219 -22.36 -5.19 -10.01
N PRO A 220 -22.71 -6.43 -10.42
CA PRO A 220 -21.71 -7.44 -10.72
C PRO A 220 -20.64 -6.90 -11.68
N HIS A 221 -19.38 -7.04 -11.33
CA HIS A 221 -18.26 -6.54 -12.13
C HIS A 221 -17.05 -7.46 -12.00
N ARG A 222 -16.12 -7.34 -12.96
CA ARG A 222 -14.81 -7.99 -12.88
C ARG A 222 -13.87 -7.19 -11.99
N TYR A 223 -12.92 -7.87 -11.36
CA TYR A 223 -11.84 -7.21 -10.62
C TYR A 223 -11.17 -6.12 -11.47
N GLY A 224 -11.01 -4.92 -10.90
CA GLY A 224 -10.43 -3.78 -11.59
C GLY A 224 -11.01 -2.44 -11.11
N PRO A 225 -10.97 -1.38 -11.95
CA PRO A 225 -11.45 -0.04 -11.58
C PRO A 225 -12.89 0.01 -11.07
N ALA A 226 -13.77 -0.87 -11.58
CA ALA A 226 -15.15 -0.99 -11.13
C ALA A 226 -15.30 -1.34 -9.62
N CYS A 227 -14.26 -1.90 -8.99
CA CYS A 227 -14.26 -2.14 -7.55
C CYS A 227 -14.35 -0.85 -6.71
N TYR A 228 -13.97 0.28 -7.27
CA TYR A 228 -13.96 1.60 -6.62
C TYR A 228 -15.03 2.56 -7.17
N ALA A 229 -15.80 2.13 -8.18
CA ALA A 229 -16.93 2.90 -8.71
C ALA A 229 -18.13 2.85 -7.74
N GLU A 230 -19.15 3.67 -8.01
CA GLU A 230 -20.44 3.59 -7.32
C GLU A 230 -21.03 2.16 -7.44
N GLY A 231 -21.51 1.62 -6.33
CA GLY A 231 -21.95 0.22 -6.18
C GLY A 231 -20.81 -0.81 -6.12
N GLY A 232 -19.55 -0.39 -6.25
CA GLY A 232 -18.38 -1.26 -6.26
C GLY A 232 -18.05 -1.91 -4.91
N CYS A 233 -17.04 -2.78 -4.90
CA CYS A 233 -16.56 -3.47 -3.70
C CYS A 233 -16.25 -2.52 -2.53
N ALA A 234 -15.60 -1.39 -2.79
CA ALA A 234 -15.23 -0.42 -1.77
C ALA A 234 -16.47 0.19 -1.09
N GLU A 235 -17.49 0.56 -1.87
CA GLU A 235 -18.74 1.10 -1.33
C GLU A 235 -19.53 0.05 -0.55
N ILE A 236 -19.58 -1.19 -1.03
CA ILE A 236 -20.19 -2.31 -0.28
C ILE A 236 -19.53 -2.45 1.09
N ILE A 237 -18.20 -2.40 1.16
CA ILE A 237 -17.46 -2.49 2.43
C ILE A 237 -17.78 -1.29 3.33
N ARG A 238 -17.86 -0.07 2.80
CA ARG A 238 -18.27 1.12 3.59
C ARG A 238 -19.66 0.95 4.18
N ARG A 239 -20.65 0.57 3.37
CA ARG A 239 -22.04 0.31 3.82
C ARG A 239 -22.13 -0.81 4.87
N VAL A 240 -21.26 -1.83 4.77
CA VAL A 240 -21.16 -2.87 5.80
C VAL A 240 -20.58 -2.29 7.09
N ALA A 241 -19.52 -1.47 7.00
CA ALA A 241 -18.90 -0.85 8.14
C ALA A 241 -19.84 0.12 8.90
N GLU A 242 -20.76 0.81 8.21
CA GLU A 242 -21.81 1.63 8.84
C GLU A 242 -22.74 0.83 9.77
N ARG A 243 -22.83 -0.49 9.57
CA ARG A 243 -23.69 -1.38 10.36
C ARG A 243 -22.95 -2.11 11.47
N ILE A 244 -21.66 -1.84 11.63
CA ILE A 244 -20.78 -2.51 12.59
C ILE A 244 -20.17 -1.45 13.49
N ASP A 245 -20.51 -1.45 14.78
CA ASP A 245 -19.75 -0.68 15.77
C ASP A 245 -18.41 -1.39 16.02
N ALA A 246 -17.33 -0.88 15.44
CA ALA A 246 -16.02 -1.52 15.53
C ALA A 246 -15.45 -1.49 16.96
N ARG A 247 -15.96 -0.61 17.85
CA ARG A 247 -15.58 -0.58 19.28
C ARG A 247 -15.93 -1.87 20.02
N SER A 248 -16.93 -2.61 19.52
CA SER A 248 -17.33 -3.90 20.09
C SER A 248 -16.25 -4.98 19.96
N PHE A 249 -15.31 -4.83 19.03
CA PHE A 249 -14.17 -5.74 18.85
C PHE A 249 -12.92 -5.26 19.58
N ASN A 250 -12.71 -3.94 19.62
CA ASN A 250 -11.63 -3.31 20.36
C ASN A 250 -12.08 -1.90 20.74
N PRO A 251 -12.17 -1.55 22.05
CA PRO A 251 -12.63 -0.24 22.50
C PRO A 251 -11.83 0.97 21.97
N SER A 252 -10.58 0.75 21.51
CA SER A 252 -9.74 1.78 20.89
C SER A 252 -10.05 2.02 19.41
N PHE A 253 -10.93 1.23 18.79
CA PHE A 253 -11.38 1.47 17.41
C PHE A 253 -12.33 2.66 17.36
N PRO A 254 -12.41 3.37 16.22
CA PRO A 254 -13.52 4.28 15.98
C PRO A 254 -14.79 3.47 15.76
N GLU A 255 -15.95 4.06 15.98
CA GLU A 255 -17.24 3.39 15.72
C GLU A 255 -17.35 2.91 14.27
N PHE A 256 -17.07 3.81 13.32
CA PHE A 256 -17.01 3.53 11.89
C PHE A 256 -15.57 3.28 11.45
N PHE A 257 -15.26 2.04 11.02
CA PHE A 257 -13.91 1.65 10.61
C PHE A 257 -13.88 0.76 9.35
N PRO A 258 -14.09 1.33 8.14
CA PRO A 258 -14.19 0.55 6.91
C PRO A 258 -12.90 -0.22 6.57
N ARG A 259 -11.73 0.36 6.86
CA ARG A 259 -10.45 -0.34 6.69
C ARG A 259 -10.34 -1.61 7.54
N PHE A 260 -10.87 -1.62 8.76
CA PHE A 260 -10.92 -2.82 9.59
C PHE A 260 -11.76 -3.93 8.96
N VAL A 261 -12.93 -3.60 8.40
CA VAL A 261 -13.79 -4.57 7.69
C VAL A 261 -13.07 -5.16 6.48
N GLN A 262 -12.43 -4.31 5.66
CA GLN A 262 -11.63 -4.78 4.53
C GLN A 262 -10.48 -5.68 4.97
N HIS A 263 -9.76 -5.30 6.04
CA HIS A 263 -8.66 -6.10 6.59
C HIS A 263 -9.15 -7.45 7.13
N ALA A 264 -10.31 -7.49 7.78
CA ALA A 264 -10.92 -8.73 8.25
C ALA A 264 -11.27 -9.67 7.09
N ILE A 265 -11.82 -9.15 5.99
CA ILE A 265 -12.07 -9.94 4.78
C ILE A 265 -10.75 -10.45 4.20
N TRP A 266 -9.73 -9.59 4.11
CA TRP A 266 -8.42 -9.98 3.61
C TRP A 266 -7.78 -11.07 4.48
N ARG A 267 -7.74 -10.91 5.81
CA ARG A 267 -7.26 -11.94 6.77
C ARG A 267 -8.04 -13.24 6.65
N TYR A 268 -9.33 -13.20 6.34
CA TYR A 268 -10.14 -14.40 6.13
C TYR A 268 -9.70 -15.21 4.90
N CYS A 269 -9.16 -14.52 3.88
CA CYS A 269 -8.84 -15.10 2.57
C CYS A 269 -7.35 -15.33 2.33
N ALA A 270 -6.48 -14.52 2.94
CA ALA A 270 -5.05 -14.53 2.67
C ALA A 270 -4.37 -15.77 3.26
N ALA A 271 -3.29 -16.22 2.60
CA ALA A 271 -2.55 -17.42 2.98
C ALA A 271 -1.77 -17.27 4.29
N ASP A 272 -1.38 -16.04 4.62
CA ASP A 272 -0.80 -15.62 5.90
C ASP A 272 -1.87 -15.22 6.94
N GLY A 273 -3.14 -15.31 6.55
CA GLY A 273 -4.32 -15.18 7.39
C GLY A 273 -4.90 -16.54 7.79
N LEU A 274 -6.23 -16.65 7.70
CA LEU A 274 -6.98 -17.88 7.97
C LEU A 274 -7.01 -18.83 6.76
N ASP A 275 -6.69 -18.33 5.56
CA ASP A 275 -6.64 -19.12 4.32
C ASP A 275 -7.96 -19.86 3.96
N LEU A 276 -9.11 -19.38 4.45
CA LEU A 276 -10.38 -20.11 4.32
C LEU A 276 -11.06 -19.89 2.96
N CYS A 277 -11.12 -18.64 2.49
CA CYS A 277 -11.70 -18.32 1.18
C CYS A 277 -10.63 -17.85 0.19
N ASN A 278 -9.47 -18.52 0.20
CA ASN A 278 -8.35 -18.11 -0.65
C ASN A 278 -8.62 -18.37 -2.13
N GLY A 279 -8.96 -17.32 -2.87
CA GLY A 279 -9.25 -17.39 -4.30
C GLY A 279 -8.12 -17.93 -5.17
N ASN A 280 -6.87 -17.93 -4.68
CA ASN A 280 -5.73 -18.51 -5.39
C ASN A 280 -5.62 -20.04 -5.22
N ARG A 281 -6.29 -20.61 -4.21
CA ARG A 281 -6.23 -22.03 -3.84
C ARG A 281 -7.54 -22.79 -4.04
N ILE A 282 -8.65 -22.06 -4.24
CA ILE A 282 -9.97 -22.66 -4.47
C ILE A 282 -10.01 -23.38 -5.83
N ASP A 283 -10.50 -24.62 -5.79
CA ASP A 283 -10.91 -25.38 -6.97
C ASP A 283 -12.44 -25.33 -7.10
N ASP A 284 -12.94 -24.60 -8.10
CA ASP A 284 -14.38 -24.46 -8.35
C ASP A 284 -15.02 -25.70 -8.98
N ARG A 285 -14.24 -26.74 -9.30
CA ARG A 285 -14.78 -28.04 -9.75
C ARG A 285 -15.39 -28.84 -8.60
N GLU A 286 -15.01 -28.53 -7.37
CA GLU A 286 -15.49 -29.21 -6.17
C GLU A 286 -16.38 -28.28 -5.33
N ALA A 287 -17.37 -28.88 -4.66
CA ALA A 287 -18.15 -28.14 -3.69
C ALA A 287 -17.26 -27.71 -2.52
N CYS A 288 -17.43 -26.46 -2.04
CA CYS A 288 -16.72 -25.99 -0.85
C CYS A 288 -17.02 -26.89 0.36
N GLN A 289 -15.98 -27.45 0.98
CA GLN A 289 -16.08 -28.38 2.13
C GLN A 289 -15.85 -27.73 3.50
N ILE A 290 -15.64 -26.41 3.56
CA ILE A 290 -15.35 -25.69 4.80
C ILE A 290 -16.64 -25.46 5.59
N SER A 291 -17.16 -26.52 6.20
CA SER A 291 -18.45 -26.54 6.90
C SER A 291 -18.51 -25.61 8.12
N TYR A 292 -17.35 -25.28 8.72
CA TYR A 292 -17.21 -24.35 9.84
C TYR A 292 -17.09 -22.88 9.40
N CYS A 293 -17.14 -22.58 8.09
CA CYS A 293 -17.23 -21.21 7.60
C CYS A 293 -18.54 -20.56 8.09
N TYR A 294 -18.46 -19.41 8.74
CA TYR A 294 -19.65 -18.68 9.22
C TYR A 294 -20.63 -18.32 8.09
N LEU A 295 -20.13 -18.17 6.86
CA LEU A 295 -20.96 -17.90 5.69
C LEU A 295 -21.42 -19.17 4.98
N PHE A 296 -21.03 -20.37 5.42
CA PHE A 296 -21.24 -21.62 4.68
C PHE A 296 -22.70 -21.79 4.22
N ARG A 297 -23.67 -21.57 5.11
CA ARG A 297 -25.09 -21.77 4.76
C ARG A 297 -25.66 -20.75 3.78
N ILE A 298 -25.10 -19.54 3.73
CA ILE A 298 -25.65 -18.40 2.97
C ILE A 298 -24.76 -17.98 1.78
N CYS A 299 -23.56 -18.54 1.67
CA CYS A 299 -22.60 -18.28 0.60
C CYS A 299 -23.13 -18.78 -0.73
N GLY A 300 -23.15 -17.91 -1.73
CA GLY A 300 -23.55 -18.25 -3.11
C GLY A 300 -22.64 -19.27 -3.79
N ARG A 301 -21.40 -19.45 -3.29
CA ARG A 301 -20.37 -20.34 -3.87
C ARG A 301 -20.16 -20.10 -5.36
N LYS A 302 -20.25 -18.83 -5.79
CA LYS A 302 -20.10 -18.48 -7.21
C LYS A 302 -18.68 -18.82 -7.67
N PRO A 303 -18.51 -19.47 -8.84
CA PRO A 303 -17.19 -19.81 -9.34
C PRO A 303 -16.39 -18.54 -9.66
N LEU A 304 -15.10 -18.55 -9.38
CA LEU A 304 -14.16 -17.45 -9.65
C LEU A 304 -13.70 -17.45 -11.11
N LYS A 305 -13.64 -18.62 -11.74
CA LYS A 305 -13.31 -18.80 -13.15
C LYS A 305 -14.55 -19.29 -13.89
N SER A 306 -14.87 -18.66 -15.02
CA SER A 306 -15.81 -19.25 -15.98
C SER A 306 -15.20 -20.56 -16.48
N MET A 307 -15.95 -21.66 -16.38
CA MET A 307 -15.61 -22.93 -17.05
C MET A 307 -15.60 -22.75 -18.57
#